data_AF-A0A0Q4LNX6-F1
#
_entry.id   AF-A0A0Q4LNX6-F1
#
_cell.length_a   1.000
_cell.length_b   1.000
_cell.length_c   1.000
_cell.angle_alpha   90.00
_cell.angle_beta   90.00
_cell.angle_gamma   90.00
#
_symmetry.space_group_name_H-M   'P 1'
#
loop_
_entity.id
_entity.type
_entity.pdbx_description
1 polymer ?
#
loop_
_entity_poly.entity_id
_entity_poly.type
_entity_poly.pdbx_seq_one_letter_code
_entity_poly.pdbx_strand_id
1 'polypeptide(L)'
;MFSIMKNTYKLEFKLFFRSTSAWIGILVLLVTGFAGLYFGKTFIDKQNRAIEKAAVLQQKNTQNNLEHFGNDIGLFFFHNKFSMANVPQPWAAFANGQRDVNPYLISATMLALEGQIYDTEISNPVSLLFGNMDLSFVFIYLFPLVIIALVYSLIAEERESGIWPLLKSQTNQLSKLIWKKFMVRMVTIYFTSIVLFLAALLFLHLPIDQNLFAVSVIIWLYLAFWFAVSFFVISLSKSSNYNASVLVALWVLLCVVLPASLNLVLTQKYSVPEALQNVINQREGYHEKWDMPKEVTMKPFFEHYPHLKQYPFPADKTFSWFWYYGMQQMGDDQAVESRKSVAEKLKLRQRFTSIAALFLPTVQTQLGINEVAGTDLNAHLAFQEAYRSYHEKTRLQFYPAIFLEHGIETTKVSSTKLEAFTPGTIKDWTRLASLSLLTILFLILTLINLREIQIVK
;
A
#
# COMPACT_ATOMS: atom_id res chain seq x y z
N MET A 1 12.14 33.58 37.29
CA MET A 1 11.06 33.20 36.35
C MET A 1 11.29 31.85 35.67
N PHE A 2 12.48 31.55 35.14
CA PHE A 2 12.82 30.25 34.53
C PHE A 2 12.75 29.05 35.51
N SER A 3 13.17 29.21 36.78
CA SER A 3 13.13 28.14 37.80
C SER A 3 11.69 27.71 38.18
N ILE A 4 10.76 28.66 38.30
CA ILE A 4 9.34 28.40 38.64
C ILE A 4 8.60 27.74 37.47
N MET A 5 8.93 28.12 36.22
CA MET A 5 8.39 27.46 35.02
C MET A 5 8.86 26.00 34.91
N LYS A 6 10.11 25.70 35.25
CA LYS A 6 10.67 24.33 35.25
C LYS A 6 9.98 23.42 36.27
N ASN A 7 9.58 23.97 37.42
CA ASN A 7 8.87 23.22 38.46
C ASN A 7 7.43 22.84 38.10
N THR A 8 6.73 23.66 37.29
CA THR A 8 5.34 23.35 36.92
C THR A 8 5.24 22.26 35.85
N TYR A 9 6.12 22.23 34.85
CA TYR A 9 6.17 21.10 33.90
C TYR A 9 6.51 19.77 34.59
N LYS A 10 7.46 19.79 35.54
CA LYS A 10 7.83 18.59 36.32
C LYS A 10 6.65 18.07 37.16
N LEU A 11 5.85 18.98 37.73
CA LEU A 11 4.67 18.61 38.50
C LEU A 11 3.59 17.99 37.62
N GLU A 12 3.24 18.61 36.50
CA GLU A 12 2.23 18.09 35.58
C GLU A 12 2.63 16.73 34.99
N PHE A 13 3.92 16.56 34.68
CA PHE A 13 4.46 15.26 34.27
C PHE A 13 4.29 14.21 35.37
N LYS A 14 4.64 14.54 36.62
CA LYS A 14 4.47 13.61 37.75
C LYS A 14 3.00 13.27 38.03
N LEU A 15 2.09 14.23 37.89
CA LEU A 15 0.65 14.01 38.05
C LEU A 15 0.09 13.12 36.93
N PHE A 16 0.47 13.38 35.69
CA PHE A 16 0.04 12.59 34.54
C PHE A 16 0.49 11.13 34.67
N PHE A 17 1.76 10.87 34.97
CA PHE A 17 2.28 9.51 35.17
C PHE A 17 1.87 8.84 36.49
N ARG A 18 1.20 9.56 37.39
CA ARG A 18 0.51 8.95 38.54
C ARG A 18 -0.82 8.33 38.15
N SER A 19 -1.40 8.72 37.02
CA SER A 19 -2.66 8.17 36.53
C SER A 19 -2.42 6.82 35.85
N THR A 20 -3.30 5.85 36.11
CA THR A 20 -3.24 4.53 35.46
C THR A 20 -3.52 4.64 33.96
N SER A 21 -4.34 5.60 33.53
CA SER A 21 -4.69 5.82 32.12
C SER A 21 -3.47 6.16 31.26
N ALA A 22 -2.52 6.95 31.77
CA ALA A 22 -1.27 7.25 31.06
C ALA A 22 -0.47 5.97 30.77
N TRP A 23 -0.29 5.12 31.77
CA TRP A 23 0.45 3.86 31.62
C TRP A 23 -0.28 2.85 30.74
N ILE A 24 -1.60 2.73 30.88
CA ILE A 24 -2.42 1.87 30.00
C ILE A 24 -2.28 2.33 28.55
N GLY A 25 -2.40 3.64 28.28
CA GLY A 25 -2.25 4.18 26.93
C GLY A 25 -0.88 3.86 26.31
N ILE A 26 0.20 4.09 27.05
CA ILE A 26 1.56 3.77 26.59
C ILE A 26 1.72 2.26 26.35
N LEU A 27 1.26 1.42 27.30
CA LEU A 27 1.39 -0.02 27.21
C LEU A 27 0.61 -0.58 26.02
N VAL A 28 -0.61 -0.11 25.79
CA VAL A 28 -1.41 -0.49 24.61
C VAL A 28 -0.67 -0.14 23.32
N LEU A 29 -0.15 1.07 23.19
CA LEU A 29 0.59 1.49 21.98
C LEU A 29 1.89 0.70 21.78
N LEU A 30 2.64 0.43 22.85
CA LEU A 30 3.87 -0.35 22.76
C LEU A 30 3.58 -1.81 22.41
N VAL A 31 2.66 -2.48 23.13
CA VAL A 31 2.33 -3.89 22.88
C VAL A 31 1.79 -4.07 21.47
N THR A 32 0.82 -3.25 21.06
CA THR A 32 0.26 -3.32 19.70
C THR A 32 1.26 -2.89 18.64
N GLY A 33 2.11 -1.90 18.92
CA GLY A 33 3.19 -1.47 18.03
C GLY A 33 4.25 -2.56 17.79
N PHE A 34 4.72 -3.22 18.84
CA PHE A 34 5.64 -4.37 18.71
C PHE A 34 4.97 -5.55 18.01
N ALA A 35 3.69 -5.82 18.30
CA ALA A 35 2.95 -6.85 17.58
C ALA A 35 2.79 -6.51 16.08
N GLY A 36 2.49 -5.26 15.75
CA GLY A 36 2.42 -4.77 14.37
C GLY A 36 3.75 -4.89 13.62
N LEU A 37 4.88 -4.58 14.29
CA LEU A 37 6.22 -4.82 13.75
C LEU A 37 6.48 -6.32 13.48
N TYR A 38 6.11 -7.17 14.43
CA TYR A 38 6.29 -8.62 14.29
C TYR A 38 5.46 -9.20 13.14
N PHE A 39 4.18 -8.85 13.06
CA PHE A 39 3.29 -9.34 12.00
C PHE A 39 3.66 -8.78 10.64
N GLY A 40 3.97 -7.49 10.54
CA GLY A 40 4.46 -6.87 9.30
C GLY A 40 5.73 -7.54 8.77
N LYS A 41 6.72 -7.79 9.65
CA LYS A 41 7.94 -8.53 9.28
C LYS A 41 7.63 -9.96 8.84
N THR A 42 6.83 -10.69 9.63
CA THR A 42 6.48 -12.09 9.33
C THR A 42 5.77 -12.22 7.99
N PHE A 43 4.91 -11.26 7.66
CA PHE A 43 4.22 -11.19 6.37
C PHE A 43 5.21 -11.04 5.20
N ILE A 44 6.15 -10.10 5.30
CA ILE A 44 7.17 -9.88 4.27
C ILE A 44 8.18 -11.04 4.20
N ASP A 45 8.59 -11.61 5.31
CA ASP A 45 9.46 -12.79 5.35
C ASP A 45 8.81 -13.99 4.63
N LYS A 46 7.48 -14.15 4.76
CA LYS A 46 6.73 -15.18 4.03
C LYS A 46 6.77 -14.94 2.52
N GLN A 47 6.63 -13.68 2.07
CA GLN A 47 6.74 -13.34 0.64
C GLN A 47 8.16 -13.60 0.12
N ASN A 48 9.19 -13.19 0.85
CA ASN A 48 10.59 -13.43 0.46
C ASN A 48 10.89 -14.93 0.32
N ARG A 49 10.46 -15.76 1.27
CA ARG A 49 10.60 -17.22 1.18
C ARG A 49 9.85 -17.81 -0.02
N ALA A 50 8.67 -17.28 -0.34
CA ALA A 50 7.91 -17.72 -1.51
C ALA A 50 8.65 -17.37 -2.81
N ILE A 51 9.24 -16.17 -2.89
CA ILE A 51 10.05 -15.73 -4.05
C ILE A 51 11.31 -16.59 -4.19
N GLU A 52 12.05 -16.85 -3.11
CA GLU A 52 13.23 -17.72 -3.11
C GLU A 52 12.86 -19.15 -3.56
N LYS A 53 11.77 -19.70 -3.01
CA LYS A 53 11.26 -21.02 -3.41
C LYS A 53 10.84 -21.02 -4.87
N ALA A 54 10.19 -19.97 -5.37
CA ALA A 54 9.80 -19.85 -6.77
C ALA A 54 11.02 -19.82 -7.70
N ALA A 55 12.11 -19.14 -7.32
CA ALA A 55 13.34 -19.12 -8.10
C ALA A 55 13.97 -20.53 -8.24
N VAL A 56 14.00 -21.30 -7.15
CA VAL A 56 14.48 -22.70 -7.17
C VAL A 56 13.54 -23.60 -7.98
N LEU A 57 12.22 -23.46 -7.78
CA LEU A 57 11.22 -24.24 -8.51
C LEU A 57 11.23 -23.94 -10.00
N GLN A 58 11.44 -22.69 -10.41
CA GLN A 58 11.58 -22.35 -11.83
C GLN A 58 12.73 -23.13 -12.46
N GLN A 59 13.92 -23.13 -11.86
CA GLN A 59 15.07 -23.88 -12.39
C GLN A 59 14.80 -25.38 -12.46
N LYS A 60 14.22 -25.96 -11.41
CA LYS A 60 13.86 -27.38 -11.38
C LYS A 60 12.82 -27.73 -12.44
N ASN A 61 11.79 -26.90 -12.60
CA ASN A 61 10.75 -27.10 -13.61
C ASN A 61 11.32 -26.96 -15.01
N THR A 62 12.21 -26.00 -15.26
CA THR A 62 12.93 -25.88 -16.54
C THR A 62 13.71 -27.16 -16.84
N GLN A 63 14.45 -27.70 -15.87
CA GLN A 63 15.21 -28.95 -16.06
C GLN A 63 14.28 -30.14 -16.33
N ASN A 64 13.23 -30.32 -15.53
CA ASN A 64 12.25 -31.38 -15.74
C ASN A 64 11.60 -31.25 -17.14
N ASN A 65 11.25 -30.04 -17.56
CA ASN A 65 10.67 -29.80 -18.88
C ASN A 65 11.68 -30.10 -20.00
N LEU A 66 12.98 -29.84 -19.81
CA LEU A 66 14.02 -30.24 -20.77
C LEU A 66 14.08 -31.77 -20.91
N GLU A 67 13.98 -32.51 -19.81
CA GLU A 67 13.98 -33.98 -19.83
C GLU A 67 12.75 -34.57 -20.54
N HIS A 68 11.57 -33.96 -20.35
CA HIS A 68 10.31 -34.49 -20.90
C HIS A 68 10.00 -33.97 -22.32
N PHE A 69 10.34 -32.72 -22.62
CA PHE A 69 9.93 -32.01 -23.83
C PHE A 69 11.10 -31.47 -24.65
N GLY A 70 12.37 -31.72 -24.27
CA GLY A 70 13.54 -31.15 -24.94
C GLY A 70 13.70 -31.51 -26.42
N ASN A 71 13.03 -32.56 -26.89
CA ASN A 71 13.00 -32.97 -28.29
C ASN A 71 12.05 -32.10 -29.15
N ASP A 72 11.12 -31.37 -28.55
CA ASP A 72 10.24 -30.42 -29.22
C ASP A 72 10.33 -29.06 -28.52
N ILE A 73 11.10 -28.15 -29.13
CA ILE A 73 11.34 -26.81 -28.57
C ILE A 73 10.04 -26.03 -28.34
N GLY A 74 9.04 -26.18 -29.21
CA GLY A 74 7.78 -25.49 -29.06
C GLY A 74 6.95 -26.07 -27.91
N LEU A 75 6.88 -27.39 -27.79
CA LEU A 75 6.20 -28.04 -26.67
C LEU A 75 6.88 -27.73 -25.33
N PHE A 76 8.21 -27.63 -25.32
CA PHE A 76 8.94 -27.18 -24.15
C PHE A 76 8.49 -25.79 -23.70
N PHE A 77 8.50 -24.78 -24.58
CA PHE A 77 8.11 -23.42 -24.22
C PHE A 77 6.60 -23.28 -23.93
N PHE A 78 5.78 -24.24 -24.37
CA PHE A 78 4.37 -24.33 -24.01
C PHE A 78 4.21 -24.67 -22.51
N HIS A 79 5.11 -25.48 -21.95
CA HIS A 79 5.09 -25.86 -20.52
C HIS A 79 6.03 -25.03 -19.64
N ASN A 80 7.06 -24.40 -20.22
CA ASN A 80 8.06 -23.69 -19.46
C ASN A 80 7.58 -22.29 -19.02
N LYS A 81 7.62 -22.03 -17.71
CA LYS A 81 7.22 -20.74 -17.12
C LYS A 81 8.42 -19.82 -16.86
N PHE A 82 8.18 -18.53 -17.05
CA PHE A 82 9.11 -17.43 -16.78
C PHE A 82 8.51 -16.54 -15.70
N SER A 83 9.23 -16.39 -14.58
CA SER A 83 8.69 -15.70 -13.41
C SER A 83 9.37 -14.37 -13.17
N MET A 84 8.60 -13.42 -12.64
CA MET A 84 9.12 -12.18 -12.08
C MET A 84 8.48 -11.94 -10.71
N ALA A 85 9.27 -11.45 -9.77
CA ALA A 85 8.78 -11.07 -8.45
C ALA A 85 8.94 -9.57 -8.19
N ASN A 86 7.87 -8.94 -7.67
CA ASN A 86 7.93 -7.64 -7.04
C ASN A 86 8.59 -7.79 -5.66
N VAL A 87 9.89 -7.50 -5.55
CA VAL A 87 10.66 -7.69 -4.34
C VAL A 87 10.25 -6.64 -3.29
N PRO A 88 9.86 -7.06 -2.07
CA PRO A 88 9.54 -6.14 -0.99
C PRO A 88 10.69 -5.18 -0.69
N GLN A 89 10.39 -3.87 -0.65
CA GLN A 89 11.34 -2.86 -0.20
C GLN A 89 11.49 -2.89 1.33
N PRO A 90 12.55 -2.30 1.92
CA PRO A 90 12.79 -2.34 3.38
C PRO A 90 11.58 -1.87 4.21
N TRP A 91 10.86 -0.86 3.70
CA TRP A 91 9.69 -0.27 4.36
C TRP A 91 8.39 -1.08 4.19
N ALA A 92 8.36 -2.12 3.34
CA ALA A 92 7.17 -2.93 3.10
C ALA A 92 6.67 -3.64 4.36
N ALA A 93 7.56 -3.99 5.30
CA ALA A 93 7.18 -4.60 6.57
C ALA A 93 6.60 -3.59 7.58
N PHE A 94 6.92 -2.30 7.41
CA PHE A 94 6.32 -1.23 8.21
C PHE A 94 4.89 -0.93 7.73
N ALA A 95 4.68 -0.96 6.41
CA ALA A 95 3.41 -0.74 5.75
C ALA A 95 3.22 -1.72 4.57
N ASN A 96 2.46 -2.79 4.81
CA ASN A 96 2.21 -3.86 3.86
C ASN A 96 1.39 -3.38 2.66
N GLY A 97 0.61 -2.31 2.83
CA GLY A 97 -0.19 -1.68 1.78
C GLY A 97 -1.11 -2.68 1.09
N GLN A 98 -1.02 -2.74 -0.25
CA GLN A 98 -1.85 -3.62 -1.08
C GLN A 98 -1.17 -4.95 -1.41
N ARG A 99 -0.04 -5.28 -0.78
CA ARG A 99 0.66 -6.55 -1.01
C ARG A 99 -0.05 -7.75 -0.41
N ASP A 100 -1.12 -7.51 0.35
CA ASP A 100 -2.03 -8.50 0.94
C ASP A 100 -3.11 -8.98 -0.03
N VAL A 101 -3.54 -8.10 -0.94
CA VAL A 101 -4.58 -8.38 -1.95
C VAL A 101 -4.02 -8.61 -3.34
N ASN A 102 -2.92 -7.93 -3.71
CA ASN A 102 -2.36 -7.99 -5.05
C ASN A 102 -1.20 -8.99 -5.14
N PRO A 103 -1.06 -9.72 -6.27
CA PRO A 103 0.04 -10.67 -6.44
C PRO A 103 1.39 -9.95 -6.50
N TYR A 104 2.38 -10.54 -5.83
CA TYR A 104 3.77 -10.10 -5.83
C TYR A 104 4.70 -11.00 -6.65
N LEU A 105 4.19 -12.12 -7.17
CA LEU A 105 4.90 -13.07 -8.02
C LEU A 105 3.98 -13.41 -9.19
N ILE A 106 4.50 -13.29 -10.41
CA ILE A 106 3.78 -13.68 -11.63
C ILE A 106 4.63 -14.73 -12.35
N SER A 107 3.99 -15.78 -12.85
CA SER A 107 4.65 -16.90 -13.54
C SER A 107 3.80 -17.37 -14.73
N ALA A 108 4.23 -17.03 -15.93
CA ALA A 108 3.53 -17.32 -17.18
C ALA A 108 4.46 -18.01 -18.18
N THR A 109 3.87 -18.81 -19.05
CA THR A 109 4.53 -19.41 -20.22
C THR A 109 4.63 -18.38 -21.34
N MET A 110 5.29 -18.71 -22.45
CA MET A 110 5.33 -17.83 -23.64
C MET A 110 3.99 -17.73 -24.40
N LEU A 111 2.94 -18.40 -23.91
CA LEU A 111 1.57 -18.29 -24.44
C LEU A 111 0.91 -16.95 -24.09
N ALA A 112 -0.33 -16.75 -24.52
CA ALA A 112 -1.05 -15.48 -24.37
C ALA A 112 -1.06 -15.02 -22.89
N LEU A 113 -0.58 -13.81 -22.64
CA LEU A 113 -0.24 -13.29 -21.33
C LEU A 113 -1.43 -12.80 -20.49
N GLU A 114 -2.33 -12.01 -21.08
CA GLU A 114 -3.41 -11.32 -20.33
C GLU A 114 -4.31 -12.28 -19.53
N GLY A 115 -4.56 -13.51 -20.00
CA GLY A 115 -5.27 -14.53 -19.23
C GLY A 115 -4.45 -15.15 -18.10
N GLN A 116 -3.12 -15.18 -18.22
CA GLN A 116 -2.20 -15.74 -17.22
C GLN A 116 -1.87 -14.72 -16.11
N ILE A 117 -1.84 -13.43 -16.41
CA ILE A 117 -1.44 -12.39 -15.45
C ILE A 117 -2.47 -12.19 -14.32
N TYR A 118 -3.73 -12.58 -14.55
CA TYR A 118 -4.81 -12.53 -13.55
C TYR A 118 -5.14 -13.91 -12.94
N ASP A 119 -4.42 -14.96 -13.35
CA ASP A 119 -4.54 -16.30 -12.76
C ASP A 119 -3.83 -16.30 -11.40
N THR A 120 -4.50 -15.74 -10.40
CA THR A 120 -3.95 -15.50 -9.07
C THR A 120 -4.09 -16.72 -8.17
N GLU A 121 -3.11 -16.91 -7.27
CA GLU A 121 -3.19 -17.92 -6.22
C GLU A 121 -4.44 -17.70 -5.37
N ILE A 122 -5.14 -18.79 -5.04
CA ILE A 122 -6.26 -18.77 -4.10
C ILE A 122 -5.74 -18.31 -2.74
N SER A 123 -5.95 -17.03 -2.43
CA SER A 123 -5.60 -16.45 -1.14
C SER A 123 -6.59 -16.93 -0.07
N ASN A 124 -6.08 -17.16 1.15
CA ASN A 124 -6.92 -17.64 2.26
C ASN A 124 -7.97 -16.56 2.61
N PRO A 125 -9.28 -16.82 2.42
CA PRO A 125 -10.33 -15.83 2.67
C PRO A 125 -10.35 -15.32 4.11
N VAL A 126 -9.95 -16.16 5.07
CA VAL A 126 -9.87 -15.81 6.50
C VAL A 126 -8.74 -14.82 6.74
N SER A 127 -7.61 -14.95 6.03
CA SER A 127 -6.48 -14.01 6.16
C SER A 127 -6.81 -12.63 5.59
N LEU A 128 -7.65 -12.57 4.55
CA LEU A 128 -8.13 -11.31 3.98
C LEU A 128 -9.16 -10.61 4.89
N LEU A 129 -9.93 -11.39 5.65
CA LEU A 129 -10.98 -10.86 6.54
C LEU A 129 -10.40 -10.10 7.75
N PHE A 130 -9.26 -10.53 8.27
CA PHE A 130 -8.63 -9.89 9.43
C PHE A 130 -7.75 -8.68 9.08
N GLY A 131 -7.35 -8.54 7.81
CA GLY A 131 -6.34 -7.59 7.38
C GLY A 131 -4.97 -7.86 8.01
N ASN A 132 -3.88 -7.45 7.37
CA ASN A 132 -2.57 -7.57 8.00
C ASN A 132 -2.33 -6.39 8.96
N MET A 133 -2.22 -6.69 10.25
CA MET A 133 -1.86 -5.70 11.25
C MET A 133 -0.36 -5.38 11.17
N ASP A 134 0.02 -4.27 10.56
CA ASP A 134 1.39 -3.74 10.53
C ASP A 134 1.56 -2.53 11.46
N LEU A 135 2.78 -1.97 11.54
CA LEU A 135 3.04 -0.81 12.38
C LEU A 135 2.31 0.46 11.86
N SER A 136 2.14 0.59 10.55
CA SER A 136 1.38 1.71 9.97
C SER A 136 -0.08 1.70 10.43
N PHE A 137 -0.70 0.52 10.52
CA PHE A 137 -2.06 0.34 11.05
C PHE A 137 -2.16 0.84 12.50
N VAL A 138 -1.18 0.52 13.35
CA VAL A 138 -1.16 0.99 14.75
C VAL A 138 -1.12 2.51 14.82
N PHE A 139 -0.27 3.16 14.01
CA PHE A 139 -0.21 4.62 13.94
C PHE A 139 -1.49 5.27 13.40
N ILE A 140 -2.12 4.66 12.39
CA ILE A 140 -3.30 5.22 11.73
C ILE A 140 -4.56 5.04 12.59
N TYR A 141 -4.71 3.91 13.30
CA TYR A 141 -5.97 3.57 13.97
C TYR A 141 -5.90 3.63 15.49
N LEU A 142 -4.81 3.17 16.13
CA LEU A 142 -4.72 3.05 17.58
C LEU A 142 -4.17 4.30 18.27
N PHE A 143 -3.16 4.94 17.70
CA PHE A 143 -2.63 6.20 18.22
C PHE A 143 -3.72 7.28 18.38
N PRO A 144 -4.60 7.52 17.38
CA PRO A 144 -5.71 8.46 17.54
C PRO A 144 -6.63 8.15 18.71
N LEU A 145 -6.99 6.88 18.94
CA LEU A 145 -7.84 6.49 20.06
C LEU A 145 -7.19 6.77 21.40
N VAL A 146 -5.88 6.50 21.53
CA VAL A 146 -5.15 6.80 22.76
C VAL A 146 -5.00 8.31 22.95
N ILE A 147 -4.78 9.09 21.90
CA ILE A 147 -4.81 10.57 21.97
C ILE A 147 -6.16 11.04 22.53
N ILE A 148 -7.27 10.54 21.97
CA ILE A 148 -8.62 10.88 22.42
C ILE A 148 -8.80 10.52 23.91
N ALA A 149 -8.46 9.29 24.30
CA ALA A 149 -8.61 8.81 25.67
C ALA A 149 -7.79 9.64 26.69
N LEU A 150 -6.63 10.16 26.30
CA LEU A 150 -5.82 10.99 27.18
C LEU A 150 -6.30 12.45 27.25
N VAL A 151 -7.00 12.94 26.23
CA VAL A 151 -7.31 14.38 26.07
C VAL A 151 -8.77 14.73 26.37
N TYR A 152 -9.74 13.83 26.16
CA TYR A 152 -11.18 14.16 26.13
C TYR A 152 -11.70 14.86 27.40
N SER A 153 -11.19 14.50 28.58
CA SER A 153 -11.63 15.04 29.87
C SER A 153 -10.82 16.25 30.33
N LEU A 154 -9.76 16.64 29.61
CA LEU A 154 -8.70 17.53 30.11
C LEU A 154 -9.20 18.84 30.74
N ILE A 155 -10.20 19.48 30.12
CA ILE A 155 -10.82 20.72 30.63
C ILE A 155 -12.10 20.42 31.41
N ALA A 156 -12.87 19.44 30.95
CA ALA A 156 -14.18 19.12 31.51
C ALA A 156 -14.09 18.56 32.94
N GLU A 157 -13.10 17.71 33.22
CA GLU A 157 -12.87 17.08 34.53
C GLU A 157 -12.61 18.12 35.62
N GLU A 158 -11.86 19.18 35.32
CA GLU A 158 -11.60 20.29 36.25
C GLU A 158 -12.88 21.07 36.60
N ARG A 159 -13.81 21.17 35.66
CA ARG A 159 -15.10 21.84 35.85
C ARG A 159 -16.09 20.96 36.59
N GLU A 160 -16.20 19.71 36.18
CA GLU A 160 -17.09 18.71 36.77
C GLU A 160 -16.69 18.40 38.21
N SER A 161 -15.39 18.43 38.53
CA SER A 161 -14.87 18.25 39.90
C SER A 161 -14.92 19.52 40.76
N GLY A 162 -15.42 20.64 40.23
CA GLY A 162 -15.52 21.91 40.97
C GLY A 162 -14.17 22.61 41.25
N ILE A 163 -13.07 22.15 40.64
CA ILE A 163 -11.72 22.70 40.81
C ILE A 163 -11.53 23.98 39.97
N TRP A 164 -12.31 24.15 38.91
CA TRP A 164 -12.18 25.26 37.97
C TRP A 164 -12.23 26.68 38.58
N PRO A 165 -13.16 27.02 39.50
CA PRO A 165 -13.16 28.34 40.15
C PRO A 165 -11.91 28.57 41.00
N LEU A 166 -11.42 27.51 41.68
CA LEU A 166 -10.19 27.56 42.47
C LEU A 166 -8.99 27.88 41.57
N LEU A 167 -8.84 27.19 40.44
CA LEU A 167 -7.76 27.44 39.48
C LEU A 167 -7.82 28.87 38.92
N LYS A 168 -9.02 29.38 38.61
CA LYS A 168 -9.22 30.74 38.12
C LYS A 168 -8.81 31.80 39.16
N SER A 169 -9.01 31.52 40.45
CA SER A 169 -8.59 32.41 41.55
C SER A 169 -7.08 32.40 41.81
N GLN A 170 -6.40 31.28 41.56
CA GLN A 170 -4.98 31.11 41.86
C GLN A 170 -4.04 31.58 40.74
N THR A 171 -4.50 31.70 39.49
CA THR A 171 -3.65 32.15 38.39
C THR A 171 -4.40 32.95 37.33
N ASN A 172 -3.78 34.05 36.89
CA ASN A 172 -4.21 34.82 35.72
C ASN A 172 -3.83 34.17 34.37
N GLN A 173 -3.18 32.99 34.38
CA GLN A 173 -2.65 32.33 33.18
C GLN A 173 -3.22 30.91 32.99
N LEU A 174 -4.54 30.76 33.11
CA LEU A 174 -5.22 29.46 32.99
C LEU A 174 -4.97 28.76 31.64
N SER A 175 -4.93 29.52 30.54
CA SER A 175 -4.52 29.01 29.21
C SER A 175 -3.16 28.33 29.23
N LYS A 176 -2.17 28.92 29.90
CA LYS A 176 -0.83 28.33 30.01
C LYS A 176 -0.83 27.05 30.83
N LEU A 177 -1.68 26.93 31.85
CA LEU A 177 -1.81 25.70 32.63
C LEU A 177 -2.41 24.58 31.78
N ILE A 178 -3.52 24.84 31.09
CA ILE A 178 -4.17 23.87 30.19
C ILE A 178 -3.20 23.45 29.09
N TRP A 179 -2.47 24.40 28.50
CA TRP A 179 -1.46 24.11 27.49
C TRP A 179 -0.34 23.21 28.04
N LYS A 180 0.15 23.43 29.26
CA LYS A 180 1.14 22.54 29.90
C LYS A 180 0.60 21.12 30.05
N LYS A 181 -0.63 20.96 30.55
CA LYS A 181 -1.26 19.64 30.70
C LYS A 181 -1.44 18.93 29.35
N PHE A 182 -1.80 19.67 28.31
CA PHE A 182 -1.92 19.17 26.95
C PHE A 182 -0.54 18.77 26.37
N MET A 183 0.48 19.62 26.54
CA MET A 183 1.84 19.36 26.07
C MET A 183 2.46 18.10 26.70
N VAL A 184 2.21 17.82 27.99
CA VAL A 184 2.71 16.58 28.63
C VAL A 184 2.17 15.33 27.94
N ARG A 185 0.87 15.34 27.58
CA ARG A 185 0.23 14.23 26.83
C ARG A 185 0.79 14.13 25.42
N MET A 186 0.96 15.27 24.74
CA MET A 186 1.55 15.35 23.42
C MET A 186 2.97 14.76 23.42
N VAL A 187 3.86 15.26 24.28
CA VAL A 187 5.24 14.76 24.43
C VAL A 187 5.27 13.26 24.71
N THR A 188 4.37 12.75 25.56
CA THR A 188 4.29 11.31 25.85
C THR A 188 3.99 10.49 24.60
N ILE A 189 3.03 10.92 23.77
CA ILE A 189 2.65 10.23 22.55
C ILE A 189 3.76 10.31 21.49
N TYR A 190 4.39 11.47 21.30
CA TYR A 190 5.54 11.61 20.40
C TYR A 190 6.75 10.81 20.88
N PHE A 191 7.00 10.76 22.19
CA PHE A 191 8.06 9.92 22.73
C PHE A 191 7.79 8.44 22.47
N THR A 192 6.55 7.99 22.67
CA THR A 192 6.13 6.62 22.37
C THR A 192 6.28 6.30 20.88
N SER A 193 5.94 7.23 19.99
CA SER A 193 6.15 7.04 18.55
C SER A 193 7.63 6.93 18.20
N ILE A 194 8.50 7.75 18.80
CA ILE A 194 9.96 7.66 18.61
C ILE A 194 10.49 6.30 19.08
N VAL A 195 10.03 5.78 20.23
CA VAL A 195 10.43 4.45 20.70
C VAL A 195 10.05 3.36 19.70
N LEU A 196 8.84 3.42 19.13
CA LEU A 196 8.41 2.47 18.09
C LEU A 196 9.20 2.63 16.79
N PHE A 197 9.55 3.85 16.39
CA PHE A 197 10.41 4.10 15.24
C PHE A 197 11.83 3.54 15.46
N LEU A 198 12.42 3.75 16.63
CA LEU A 198 13.72 3.15 16.97
C LEU A 198 13.66 1.62 16.96
N ALA A 199 12.58 1.05 17.51
CA ALA A 199 12.34 -0.39 17.42
C ALA A 199 12.21 -0.86 15.95
N ALA A 200 11.50 -0.12 15.11
CA ALA A 200 11.36 -0.42 13.68
C ALA A 200 12.72 -0.38 12.96
N LEU A 201 13.53 0.65 13.20
CA LEU A 201 14.87 0.80 12.62
C LEU A 201 15.75 -0.42 12.95
N LEU A 202 15.75 -0.85 14.21
CA LEU A 202 16.57 -1.98 14.68
C LEU A 202 16.01 -3.33 14.22
N PHE A 203 14.70 -3.54 14.34
CA PHE A 203 14.09 -4.84 14.11
C PHE A 203 13.90 -5.18 12.61
N LEU A 204 13.60 -4.17 11.80
CA LEU A 204 13.41 -4.29 10.35
C LEU A 204 14.68 -3.92 9.55
N HIS A 205 15.75 -3.47 10.22
CA HIS A 205 17.00 -3.01 9.59
C HIS A 205 16.77 -1.91 8.54
N LEU A 206 15.91 -0.93 8.87
CA LEU A 206 15.56 0.14 7.95
C LEU A 206 16.75 1.07 7.68
N PRO A 207 16.94 1.52 6.43
CA PRO A 207 17.96 2.51 6.12
C PRO A 207 17.61 3.86 6.74
N ILE A 208 18.63 4.57 7.24
CA ILE A 208 18.51 5.97 7.68
C ILE A 208 18.63 6.85 6.44
N ASP A 209 17.51 7.06 5.77
CA ASP A 209 17.44 7.76 4.49
C ASP A 209 16.26 8.76 4.46
N GLN A 210 15.99 9.28 3.26
CA GLN A 210 14.86 10.17 3.04
C GLN A 210 13.49 9.50 3.25
N ASN A 211 13.38 8.16 3.17
CA ASN A 211 12.13 7.44 3.40
C ASN A 211 11.79 7.46 4.90
N LEU A 212 12.79 7.26 5.77
CA LEU A 212 12.63 7.45 7.22
C LEU A 212 12.10 8.84 7.56
N PHE A 213 12.70 9.87 6.96
CA PHE A 213 12.27 11.24 7.16
C PHE A 213 10.82 11.46 6.67
N ALA A 214 10.48 10.99 5.47
CA ALA A 214 9.14 11.11 4.91
C ALA A 214 8.06 10.45 5.78
N VAL A 215 8.26 9.19 6.16
CA VAL A 215 7.30 8.43 6.99
C VAL A 215 7.17 9.07 8.38
N SER A 216 8.27 9.52 8.98
CA SER A 216 8.25 10.20 10.28
C SER A 216 7.43 11.49 10.22
N VAL A 217 7.64 12.33 9.20
CA VAL A 217 6.92 13.58 9.02
C VAL A 217 5.42 13.34 8.78
N ILE A 218 5.07 12.37 7.92
CA ILE A 218 3.67 12.01 7.66
C ILE A 218 2.96 11.59 8.95
N ILE A 219 3.57 10.67 9.71
CA ILE A 219 2.99 10.18 10.97
C ILE A 219 2.90 11.32 11.99
N TRP A 220 3.96 12.11 12.17
CA TRP A 220 3.97 13.19 13.16
C TRP A 220 2.99 14.30 12.84
N LEU A 221 2.76 14.63 11.56
CA LEU A 221 1.69 15.55 11.15
C LEU A 221 0.30 14.94 11.39
N TYR A 222 0.12 13.65 11.13
CA TYR A 222 -1.13 12.96 11.43
C TYR A 222 -1.45 12.93 12.93
N LEU A 223 -0.46 12.70 13.79
CA LEU A 223 -0.62 12.80 15.24
C LEU A 223 -0.96 14.25 15.65
N ALA A 224 -0.29 15.24 15.05
CA ALA A 224 -0.59 16.66 15.30
C ALA A 224 -2.04 17.01 14.91
N PHE A 225 -2.53 16.48 13.80
CA PHE A 225 -3.93 16.61 13.37
C PHE A 225 -4.90 16.09 14.44
N TRP A 226 -4.68 14.88 14.97
CA TRP A 226 -5.54 14.31 16.01
C TRP A 226 -5.48 15.07 17.33
N PHE A 227 -4.31 15.58 17.69
CA PHE A 227 -4.17 16.50 18.81
C PHE A 227 -4.94 17.80 18.58
N ALA A 228 -4.89 18.38 17.37
CA ALA A 228 -5.63 19.59 17.03
C ALA A 228 -7.15 19.38 17.06
N VAL A 229 -7.66 18.28 16.51
CA VAL A 229 -9.09 17.92 16.56
C VAL A 229 -9.53 17.70 18.02
N SER A 230 -8.74 16.96 18.80
CA SER A 230 -9.04 16.71 20.21
C SER A 230 -9.06 18.01 21.01
N PHE A 231 -8.09 18.90 20.76
CA PHE A 231 -8.00 20.20 21.42
C PHE A 231 -9.17 21.11 21.03
N PHE A 232 -9.58 21.10 19.76
CA PHE A 232 -10.76 21.80 19.28
C PHE A 232 -12.02 21.35 20.01
N VAL A 233 -12.28 20.04 20.08
CA VAL A 233 -13.50 19.52 20.72
C VAL A 233 -13.55 19.90 22.21
N ILE A 234 -12.46 19.71 22.95
CA ILE A 234 -12.45 20.09 24.38
C ILE A 234 -12.55 21.60 24.59
N SER A 235 -12.10 22.41 23.62
CA SER A 235 -12.22 23.87 23.70
C SER A 235 -13.67 24.35 23.67
N LEU A 236 -14.59 23.55 23.13
CA LEU A 236 -16.04 23.83 23.14
C LEU A 236 -16.65 23.80 24.54
N SER A 237 -15.87 23.46 25.57
CA SER A 237 -16.27 23.62 26.97
C SER A 237 -17.51 22.79 27.37
N LYS A 238 -17.72 21.66 26.70
CA LYS A 238 -18.78 20.69 27.01
C LYS A 238 -18.32 19.65 28.03
N SER A 239 -19.21 18.75 28.44
CA SER A 239 -18.93 17.69 29.42
C SER A 239 -17.95 16.65 28.90
N SER A 240 -17.31 15.91 29.81
CA SER A 240 -16.38 14.82 29.49
C SER A 240 -17.06 13.77 28.58
N ASN A 241 -18.31 13.41 28.91
CA ASN A 241 -19.10 12.43 28.14
C ASN A 241 -19.42 12.92 26.71
N TYR A 242 -19.67 14.22 26.53
CA TYR A 242 -19.90 14.81 25.22
C TYR A 242 -18.61 14.75 24.38
N ASN A 243 -17.48 15.19 24.96
CA ASN A 243 -16.19 15.22 24.26
C ASN A 243 -15.77 13.81 23.82
N ALA A 244 -15.89 12.81 24.70
CA ALA A 244 -15.59 11.43 24.38
C ALA A 244 -16.45 10.92 23.21
N SER A 245 -17.77 11.11 23.30
CA SER A 245 -18.72 10.65 22.27
C SER A 245 -18.44 11.30 20.90
N VAL A 246 -18.21 12.62 20.86
CA VAL A 246 -17.91 13.34 19.62
C VAL A 246 -16.57 12.91 19.03
N LEU A 247 -15.52 12.78 19.84
CA LEU A 247 -14.21 12.38 19.34
C LEU A 247 -14.20 10.94 18.82
N VAL A 248 -14.88 10.02 19.51
CA VAL A 248 -15.04 8.64 19.03
C VAL A 248 -15.88 8.61 17.75
N ALA A 249 -16.96 9.39 17.66
CA ALA A 249 -17.75 9.49 16.44
C ALA A 249 -16.93 10.06 15.26
N LEU A 250 -16.11 11.08 15.49
CA LEU A 250 -15.19 11.62 14.48
C LEU A 250 -14.14 10.59 14.06
N TRP A 251 -13.61 9.80 15.00
CA TRP A 251 -12.72 8.69 14.70
C TRP A 251 -13.40 7.64 13.82
N VAL A 252 -14.60 7.18 14.18
CA VAL A 252 -15.36 6.22 13.36
C VAL A 252 -15.63 6.80 11.96
N LEU A 253 -16.02 8.07 11.89
CA LEU A 253 -16.30 8.74 10.63
C LEU A 253 -15.07 8.81 9.73
N LEU A 254 -13.96 9.35 10.22
CA LEU A 254 -12.73 9.60 9.45
C LEU A 254 -11.95 8.32 9.13
N CYS A 255 -11.97 7.33 10.03
CA CYS A 255 -11.15 6.13 9.91
C CYS A 255 -11.90 4.93 9.31
N VAL A 256 -13.23 4.87 9.43
CA VAL A 256 -14.02 3.71 8.99
C VAL A 256 -15.05 4.10 7.94
N VAL A 257 -15.97 5.00 8.26
CA VAL A 257 -17.15 5.29 7.42
C VAL A 257 -16.73 5.94 6.11
N LEU A 258 -15.91 6.99 6.14
CA LEU A 258 -15.49 7.71 4.93
C LEU A 258 -14.60 6.86 4.01
N PRO A 259 -13.57 6.13 4.50
CA PRO A 259 -12.81 5.20 3.65
C PRO A 259 -13.68 4.09 3.04
N ALA A 260 -14.60 3.49 3.81
CA ALA A 260 -15.50 2.46 3.29
C ALA A 260 -16.45 3.02 2.22
N SER A 261 -17.02 4.20 2.47
CA SER A 261 -17.88 4.91 1.50
C SER A 261 -17.11 5.25 0.22
N LEU A 262 -15.86 5.68 0.34
CA LEU A 262 -14.98 5.95 -0.80
C LEU A 262 -14.77 4.69 -1.63
N ASN A 263 -14.50 3.55 -0.99
CA ASN A 263 -14.34 2.26 -1.66
C ASN A 263 -15.63 1.81 -2.39
N LEU A 264 -16.80 2.00 -1.78
CA LEU A 264 -18.09 1.71 -2.41
C LEU A 264 -18.31 2.57 -3.66
N VAL A 265 -18.06 3.88 -3.57
CA VAL A 265 -18.17 4.80 -4.71
C VAL A 265 -17.19 4.40 -5.82
N LEU A 266 -15.95 4.04 -5.48
CA LEU A 266 -14.96 3.55 -6.45
C LEU A 266 -15.42 2.29 -7.18
N THR A 267 -15.99 1.35 -6.44
CA THR A 267 -16.46 0.06 -6.97
C THR A 267 -17.65 0.23 -7.90
N GLN A 268 -18.58 1.16 -7.58
CA GLN A 268 -19.76 1.45 -8.41
C GLN A 268 -19.43 2.33 -9.61
N LYS A 269 -18.76 3.47 -9.40
CA LYS A 269 -18.53 4.49 -10.44
C LYS A 269 -17.45 4.09 -11.43
N TYR A 270 -16.42 3.40 -10.96
CA TYR A 270 -15.29 2.97 -11.79
C TYR A 270 -15.21 1.44 -11.79
N SER A 271 -16.35 0.74 -11.95
CA SER A 271 -16.34 -0.72 -12.11
C SER A 271 -15.43 -1.12 -13.28
N VAL A 272 -14.76 -2.28 -13.17
CA VAL A 272 -13.80 -2.77 -14.16
C VAL A 272 -14.29 -4.09 -14.78
N PRO A 273 -15.48 -4.14 -15.41
CA PRO A 273 -15.95 -5.34 -16.12
C PRO A 273 -15.01 -5.72 -17.28
N GLU A 274 -14.23 -4.76 -17.79
CA GLU A 274 -13.25 -4.96 -18.86
C GLU A 274 -12.12 -5.91 -18.44
N ALA A 275 -11.90 -6.14 -17.15
CA ALA A 275 -10.95 -7.18 -16.71
C ALA A 275 -11.41 -8.57 -17.16
N LEU A 276 -12.71 -8.87 -17.03
CA LEU A 276 -13.30 -10.11 -17.54
C LEU A 276 -13.34 -10.10 -19.07
N GLN A 277 -13.73 -8.97 -19.68
CA GLN A 277 -13.73 -8.84 -21.14
C GLN A 277 -12.33 -9.00 -21.74
N ASN A 278 -11.27 -8.56 -21.04
CA ASN A 278 -9.88 -8.72 -21.46
C ASN A 278 -9.50 -10.21 -21.56
N VAL A 279 -9.87 -11.00 -20.56
CA VAL A 279 -9.67 -12.46 -20.59
C VAL A 279 -10.49 -13.12 -21.69
N ILE A 280 -11.74 -12.68 -21.92
CA ILE A 280 -12.60 -13.21 -22.98
C ILE A 280 -12.04 -12.87 -24.37
N ASN A 281 -11.78 -11.59 -24.65
CA ASN A 281 -11.24 -11.12 -25.93
C ASN A 281 -9.93 -11.81 -26.27
N GLN A 282 -9.06 -11.99 -25.29
CA GLN A 282 -7.81 -12.70 -25.49
C GLN A 282 -8.05 -14.16 -25.89
N ARG A 283 -8.94 -14.85 -25.17
CA ARG A 283 -9.28 -16.26 -25.42
C ARG A 283 -9.92 -16.44 -26.79
N GLU A 284 -10.95 -15.67 -27.12
CA GLU A 284 -11.59 -15.70 -28.44
C GLU A 284 -10.56 -15.40 -29.53
N GLY A 285 -9.67 -14.43 -29.27
CA GLY A 285 -8.71 -13.95 -30.25
C GLY A 285 -7.64 -14.93 -30.70
N TYR A 286 -7.34 -15.95 -29.90
CA TYR A 286 -6.52 -17.08 -30.35
C TYR A 286 -7.34 -18.35 -30.61
N HIS A 287 -8.47 -18.59 -29.92
CA HIS A 287 -9.24 -19.81 -30.09
C HIS A 287 -9.92 -19.90 -31.46
N GLU A 288 -10.54 -18.82 -31.93
CA GLU A 288 -11.21 -18.81 -33.25
C GLU A 288 -10.23 -18.99 -34.42
N LYS A 289 -8.94 -18.71 -34.19
CA LYS A 289 -7.91 -18.78 -35.24
C LYS A 289 -7.60 -20.20 -35.68
N TRP A 290 -7.95 -21.21 -34.90
CA TRP A 290 -7.86 -22.60 -35.30
C TRP A 290 -8.75 -22.93 -36.51
N ASP A 291 -9.87 -22.22 -36.66
CA ASP A 291 -10.86 -22.43 -37.73
C ASP A 291 -10.71 -21.43 -38.89
N MET A 292 -9.66 -20.59 -38.87
CA MET A 292 -9.43 -19.53 -39.86
C MET A 292 -8.17 -19.80 -40.71
N PRO A 293 -8.08 -19.22 -41.93
CA PRO A 293 -6.84 -19.25 -42.70
C PRO A 293 -5.68 -18.64 -41.91
N LYS A 294 -4.49 -19.23 -42.04
CA LYS A 294 -3.29 -18.82 -41.27
C LYS A 294 -2.90 -17.38 -41.52
N GLU A 295 -3.16 -16.86 -42.72
CA GLU A 295 -2.90 -15.49 -43.13
C GLU A 295 -3.60 -14.47 -42.23
N VAL A 296 -4.79 -14.82 -41.70
CA VAL A 296 -5.56 -13.97 -40.78
C VAL A 296 -4.79 -13.71 -39.50
N THR A 297 -4.00 -14.68 -39.04
CA THR A 297 -3.13 -14.55 -37.86
C THR A 297 -1.76 -13.98 -38.23
N MET A 298 -1.13 -14.53 -39.27
CA MET A 298 0.28 -14.28 -39.55
C MET A 298 0.53 -12.91 -40.18
N LYS A 299 -0.40 -12.37 -40.97
CA LYS A 299 -0.23 -11.04 -41.56
C LYS A 299 -0.16 -9.96 -40.45
N PRO A 300 -1.12 -9.86 -39.51
CA PRO A 300 -1.00 -8.94 -38.38
C PRO A 300 0.20 -9.23 -37.47
N PHE A 301 0.54 -10.51 -37.22
CA PHE A 301 1.72 -10.86 -36.43
C PHE A 301 3.02 -10.30 -37.04
N PHE A 302 3.17 -10.38 -38.36
CA PHE A 302 4.33 -9.82 -39.05
C PHE A 302 4.27 -8.30 -39.25
N GLU A 303 3.09 -7.68 -39.12
CA GLU A 303 2.96 -6.22 -39.04
C GLU A 303 3.42 -5.72 -37.66
N HIS A 304 3.06 -6.43 -36.59
CA HIS A 304 3.55 -6.15 -35.24
C HIS A 304 5.05 -6.40 -35.11
N TYR A 305 5.55 -7.53 -35.65
CA TYR A 305 6.97 -7.89 -35.61
C TYR A 305 7.59 -8.06 -37.01
N PRO A 306 7.88 -6.96 -37.73
CA PRO A 306 8.42 -7.03 -39.10
C PRO A 306 9.73 -7.79 -39.23
N HIS A 307 10.59 -7.72 -38.21
CA HIS A 307 11.88 -8.41 -38.18
C HIS A 307 11.76 -9.95 -38.14
N LEU A 308 10.59 -10.50 -37.77
CA LEU A 308 10.37 -11.94 -37.76
C LEU A 308 10.03 -12.51 -39.15
N LYS A 309 9.75 -11.66 -40.15
CA LYS A 309 9.54 -12.08 -41.56
C LYS A 309 10.77 -12.74 -42.19
N GLN A 310 11.96 -12.55 -41.61
CA GLN A 310 13.20 -13.17 -42.10
C GLN A 310 13.24 -14.69 -41.90
N TYR A 311 12.43 -15.23 -40.99
CA TYR A 311 12.36 -16.66 -40.71
C TYR A 311 11.38 -17.36 -41.67
N PRO A 312 11.69 -18.58 -42.15
CA PRO A 312 10.83 -19.29 -43.09
C PRO A 312 9.53 -19.73 -42.41
N PHE A 313 8.39 -19.27 -42.93
CA PHE A 313 7.07 -19.66 -42.42
C PHE A 313 6.51 -20.87 -43.20
N PRO A 314 6.24 -22.02 -42.55
CA PRO A 314 5.66 -23.19 -43.20
C PRO A 314 4.13 -23.02 -43.38
N ALA A 315 3.75 -22.31 -44.44
CA ALA A 315 2.35 -22.00 -44.74
C ALA A 315 1.51 -23.25 -45.07
N ASP A 316 2.14 -24.25 -45.68
CA ASP A 316 1.55 -25.50 -46.17
C ASP A 316 1.26 -26.54 -45.08
N LYS A 317 1.98 -26.53 -43.95
CA LYS A 317 1.71 -27.44 -42.82
C LYS A 317 0.33 -27.16 -42.21
N THR A 318 -0.38 -28.14 -41.66
CA THR A 318 -1.60 -27.85 -40.86
C THR A 318 -1.26 -27.15 -39.54
N PHE A 319 -0.16 -27.54 -38.90
CA PHE A 319 0.32 -26.99 -37.64
C PHE A 319 1.80 -26.64 -37.72
N SER A 320 2.19 -25.54 -37.07
CA SER A 320 3.58 -25.24 -36.74
C SER A 320 3.63 -24.42 -35.46
N TRP A 321 4.68 -24.61 -34.66
CA TRP A 321 4.90 -23.78 -33.48
C TRP A 321 5.05 -22.30 -33.83
N PHE A 322 5.62 -21.99 -35.01
CA PHE A 322 5.65 -20.62 -35.53
C PHE A 322 4.23 -20.01 -35.60
N TRP A 323 3.30 -20.69 -36.28
CA TRP A 323 1.91 -20.22 -36.34
C TRP A 323 1.26 -20.17 -34.95
N TYR A 324 1.46 -21.19 -34.13
CA TYR A 324 0.82 -21.29 -32.82
C TYR A 324 1.24 -20.16 -31.87
N TYR A 325 2.54 -19.84 -31.78
CA TYR A 325 3.00 -18.71 -30.97
C TYR A 325 2.61 -17.35 -31.56
N GLY A 326 2.59 -17.22 -32.90
CA GLY A 326 2.03 -16.04 -33.55
C GLY A 326 0.56 -15.83 -33.21
N MET A 327 -0.22 -16.91 -33.19
CA MET A 327 -1.62 -16.92 -32.78
C MET A 327 -1.83 -16.53 -31.31
N GLN A 328 -0.99 -17.04 -30.40
CA GLN A 328 -1.02 -16.67 -28.99
C GLN A 328 -0.71 -15.18 -28.77
N GLN A 329 0.25 -14.62 -29.51
CA GLN A 329 0.50 -13.18 -29.52
C GLN A 329 -0.70 -12.39 -30.05
N MET A 330 -1.35 -12.86 -31.12
CA MET A 330 -2.54 -12.18 -31.67
C MET A 330 -3.71 -12.15 -30.68
N GLY A 331 -3.85 -13.16 -29.81
CA GLY A 331 -4.78 -13.10 -28.69
C GLY A 331 -4.49 -11.92 -27.76
N ASP A 332 -3.23 -11.70 -27.38
CA ASP A 332 -2.84 -10.54 -26.57
C ASP A 332 -3.07 -9.20 -27.29
N ASP A 333 -2.82 -9.15 -28.60
CA ASP A 333 -3.01 -7.95 -29.42
C ASP A 333 -4.49 -7.55 -29.54
N GLN A 334 -5.39 -8.53 -29.69
CA GLN A 334 -6.83 -8.28 -29.69
C GLN A 334 -7.34 -7.79 -28.32
N ALA A 335 -6.64 -8.14 -27.24
CA ALA A 335 -6.96 -7.70 -25.88
C ALA A 335 -6.39 -6.31 -25.54
N VAL A 336 -5.61 -5.67 -26.43
CA VAL A 336 -4.94 -4.39 -26.16
C VAL A 336 -5.91 -3.28 -25.76
N GLU A 337 -7.08 -3.19 -26.41
CA GLU A 337 -8.06 -2.13 -26.15
C GLU A 337 -8.70 -2.28 -24.77
N SER A 338 -9.18 -3.48 -24.44
CA SER A 338 -9.76 -3.80 -23.12
C SER A 338 -8.72 -3.64 -22.02
N ARG A 339 -7.46 -4.07 -22.25
CA ARG A 339 -6.34 -3.83 -21.35
C ARG A 339 -6.09 -2.34 -21.10
N LYS A 340 -6.07 -1.51 -22.15
CA LYS A 340 -5.91 -0.05 -21.99
C LYS A 340 -7.05 0.55 -21.19
N SER A 341 -8.29 0.12 -21.44
CA SER A 341 -9.47 0.55 -20.67
C SER A 341 -9.35 0.18 -19.18
N VAL A 342 -8.92 -1.04 -18.86
CA VAL A 342 -8.63 -1.47 -17.48
C VAL A 342 -7.60 -0.54 -16.82
N ALA A 343 -6.47 -0.31 -17.49
CA ALA A 343 -5.40 0.55 -16.97
C ALA A 343 -5.87 2.00 -16.74
N GLU A 344 -6.66 2.56 -17.67
CA GLU A 344 -7.24 3.90 -17.54
C GLU A 344 -8.20 4.00 -16.36
N LYS A 345 -9.08 3.01 -16.17
CA LYS A 345 -9.99 2.98 -15.02
C LYS A 345 -9.25 2.88 -13.70
N LEU A 346 -8.19 2.07 -13.62
CA LEU A 346 -7.36 1.98 -12.41
C LEU A 346 -6.64 3.31 -12.12
N LYS A 347 -6.15 4.01 -13.15
CA LYS A 347 -5.61 5.38 -13.01
C LYS A 347 -6.67 6.38 -12.53
N LEU A 348 -7.91 6.30 -13.03
CA LEU A 348 -9.02 7.14 -12.58
C LEU A 348 -9.37 6.86 -11.11
N ARG A 349 -9.40 5.59 -10.69
CA ARG A 349 -9.58 5.20 -9.29
C ARG A 349 -8.49 5.79 -8.40
N GLN A 350 -7.23 5.68 -8.81
CA GLN A 350 -6.11 6.26 -8.08
C GLN A 350 -6.24 7.78 -7.97
N ARG A 351 -6.51 8.48 -9.07
CA ARG A 351 -6.65 9.94 -9.08
C ARG A 351 -7.80 10.41 -8.19
N PHE A 352 -8.96 9.74 -8.27
CA PHE A 352 -10.10 10.05 -7.41
C PHE A 352 -9.75 9.87 -5.93
N THR A 353 -9.10 8.75 -5.60
CA THR A 353 -8.65 8.43 -4.23
C THR A 353 -7.66 9.48 -3.72
N SER A 354 -6.68 9.89 -4.53
CA SER A 354 -5.72 10.94 -4.18
C SER A 354 -6.38 12.30 -3.94
N ILE A 355 -7.40 12.67 -4.72
CA ILE A 355 -8.15 13.93 -4.50
C ILE A 355 -8.96 13.85 -3.21
N ALA A 356 -9.68 12.74 -2.98
CA ALA A 356 -10.44 12.54 -1.76
C ALA A 356 -9.53 12.57 -0.52
N ALA A 357 -8.33 12.00 -0.63
CA ALA A 357 -7.34 11.98 0.44
C ALA A 357 -6.90 13.39 0.87
N LEU A 358 -6.96 14.41 0.01
CA LEU A 358 -6.70 15.81 0.41
C LEU A 358 -7.64 16.31 1.52
N PHE A 359 -8.82 15.72 1.67
CA PHE A 359 -9.79 16.08 2.70
C PHE A 359 -9.92 15.01 3.80
N LEU A 360 -9.38 13.82 3.56
CA LEU A 360 -9.48 12.66 4.44
C LEU A 360 -8.09 12.32 5.03
N PRO A 361 -7.74 12.86 6.21
CA PRO A 361 -6.39 12.77 6.76
C PRO A 361 -5.93 11.32 7.00
N THR A 362 -6.84 10.42 7.35
CA THR A 362 -6.55 8.98 7.50
C THR A 362 -6.16 8.35 6.16
N VAL A 363 -6.94 8.61 5.11
CA VAL A 363 -6.65 8.09 3.75
C VAL A 363 -5.33 8.68 3.23
N GLN A 364 -5.10 9.97 3.44
CA GLN A 364 -3.85 10.63 3.04
C GLN A 364 -2.62 10.01 3.68
N THR A 365 -2.69 9.77 4.98
CA THR A 365 -1.60 9.17 5.77
C THR A 365 -1.31 7.76 5.28
N GLN A 366 -2.36 6.95 5.06
CA GLN A 366 -2.23 5.60 4.54
C GLN A 366 -1.60 5.57 3.14
N LEU A 367 -2.09 6.39 2.20
CA LEU A 367 -1.54 6.46 0.85
C LEU A 367 -0.08 6.92 0.85
N GLY A 368 0.26 7.94 1.64
CA GLY A 368 1.62 8.48 1.72
C GLY A 368 2.63 7.47 2.26
N ILE A 369 2.27 6.73 3.31
CA ILE A 369 3.17 5.70 3.87
C ILE A 369 3.31 4.53 2.89
N ASN A 370 2.23 4.07 2.26
CA ASN A 370 2.26 2.97 1.30
C ASN A 370 3.10 3.30 0.05
N GLU A 371 3.05 4.55 -0.43
CA GLU A 371 3.85 5.00 -1.57
C GLU A 371 5.35 5.00 -1.25
N VAL A 372 5.73 5.46 -0.05
CA VAL A 372 7.13 5.39 0.42
C VAL A 372 7.58 3.93 0.62
N ALA A 373 6.66 3.06 1.04
CA ALA A 373 6.93 1.64 1.23
C ALA A 373 6.98 0.84 -0.09
N GLY A 374 6.59 1.41 -1.22
CA GLY A 374 6.47 0.71 -2.50
C GLY A 374 5.38 -0.37 -2.48
N THR A 375 4.34 -0.16 -1.67
CA THR A 375 3.23 -1.10 -1.43
C THR A 375 1.88 -0.55 -1.88
N ASP A 376 1.88 0.57 -2.61
CA ASP A 376 0.68 1.19 -3.16
C ASP A 376 0.22 0.58 -4.50
N LEU A 377 -0.93 1.04 -5.00
CA LEU A 377 -1.48 0.57 -6.28
C LEU A 377 -0.54 0.87 -7.45
N ASN A 378 0.14 2.02 -7.46
CA ASN A 378 1.00 2.38 -8.60
C ASN A 378 2.21 1.45 -8.68
N ALA A 379 2.80 1.07 -7.55
CA ALA A 379 3.86 0.06 -7.51
C ALA A 379 3.37 -1.28 -8.09
N HIS A 380 2.14 -1.69 -7.81
CA HIS A 380 1.57 -2.92 -8.38
C HIS A 380 1.32 -2.80 -9.90
N LEU A 381 0.77 -1.68 -10.37
CA LEU A 381 0.56 -1.45 -11.81
C LEU A 381 1.88 -1.40 -12.57
N ALA A 382 2.92 -0.78 -12.00
CA ALA A 382 4.25 -0.75 -12.57
C ALA A 382 4.87 -2.16 -12.64
N PHE A 383 4.63 -3.00 -11.64
CA PHE A 383 5.06 -4.40 -11.66
C PHE A 383 4.38 -5.20 -12.78
N GLN A 384 3.06 -5.05 -12.96
CA GLN A 384 2.36 -5.71 -14.06
C GLN A 384 2.90 -5.28 -15.42
N GLU A 385 3.17 -3.98 -15.60
CA GLU A 385 3.74 -3.48 -16.86
C GLU A 385 5.16 -3.98 -17.09
N ALA A 386 6.01 -3.99 -16.05
CA ALA A 386 7.35 -4.56 -16.13
C ALA A 386 7.31 -6.05 -16.51
N TYR A 387 6.32 -6.79 -16.01
CA TYR A 387 6.12 -8.19 -16.39
C TYR A 387 5.72 -8.36 -17.86
N ARG A 388 4.83 -7.49 -18.39
CA ARG A 388 4.47 -7.50 -19.82
C ARG A 388 5.70 -7.27 -20.70
N SER A 389 6.51 -6.27 -20.37
CA SER A 389 7.75 -6.00 -21.11
C SER A 389 8.75 -7.16 -21.02
N TYR A 390 8.86 -7.78 -19.84
CA TYR A 390 9.70 -8.97 -19.66
C TYR A 390 9.22 -10.17 -20.47
N HIS A 391 7.90 -10.40 -20.50
CA HIS A 391 7.29 -11.47 -21.26
C HIS A 391 7.49 -11.30 -22.76
N GLU A 392 7.29 -10.09 -23.29
CA GLU A 392 7.58 -9.78 -24.69
C GLU A 392 9.06 -9.97 -25.03
N LYS A 393 9.97 -9.47 -24.19
CA LYS A 393 11.42 -9.68 -24.36
C LYS A 393 11.77 -11.17 -24.39
N THR A 394 11.16 -11.95 -23.51
CA THR A 394 11.35 -13.41 -23.43
C THR A 394 10.87 -14.08 -24.72
N ARG A 395 9.69 -13.70 -25.21
CA ARG A 395 9.17 -14.18 -26.50
C ARG A 395 10.13 -13.89 -27.65
N LEU A 396 10.53 -12.63 -27.82
CA LEU A 396 11.42 -12.22 -28.90
C LEU A 396 12.81 -12.85 -28.82
N GLN A 397 13.29 -13.16 -27.61
CA GLN A 397 14.54 -13.89 -27.42
C GLN A 397 14.46 -15.34 -27.93
N PHE A 398 13.33 -16.03 -27.72
CA PHE A 398 13.21 -17.47 -27.97
C PHE A 398 12.46 -17.84 -29.26
N TYR A 399 11.68 -16.92 -29.83
CA TYR A 399 11.00 -17.10 -31.12
C TYR A 399 11.91 -17.57 -32.25
N PRO A 400 13.11 -17.02 -32.47
CA PRO A 400 13.99 -17.49 -33.54
C PRO A 400 14.28 -18.99 -33.47
N ALA A 401 14.51 -19.52 -32.26
CA ALA A 401 14.81 -20.93 -32.08
C ALA A 401 13.59 -21.82 -32.32
N ILE A 402 12.41 -21.36 -31.91
CA ILE A 402 11.13 -22.05 -32.19
C ILE A 402 10.84 -22.06 -33.69
N PHE A 403 11.06 -20.94 -34.38
CA PHE A 403 10.71 -20.77 -35.80
C PHE A 403 11.67 -21.51 -36.74
N LEU A 404 12.93 -21.63 -36.34
CA LEU A 404 13.95 -22.40 -37.05
C LEU A 404 13.99 -23.88 -36.63
N GLU A 405 13.11 -24.30 -35.71
CA GLU A 405 13.08 -25.66 -35.14
C GLU A 405 14.47 -26.09 -34.61
N HIS A 406 15.24 -25.14 -34.04
CA HIS A 406 16.56 -25.40 -33.48
C HIS A 406 16.47 -26.27 -32.21
N GLY A 407 17.48 -27.13 -32.00
CA GLY A 407 17.59 -27.92 -30.76
C GLY A 407 17.71 -27.04 -29.52
N ILE A 408 16.98 -27.41 -28.45
CA ILE A 408 16.86 -26.62 -27.23
C ILE A 408 18.20 -26.39 -26.50
N GLU A 409 19.16 -27.28 -26.71
CA GLU A 409 20.51 -27.19 -26.15
C GLU A 409 21.23 -25.90 -26.57
N THR A 410 20.92 -25.39 -27.76
CA THR A 410 21.53 -24.16 -28.30
C THR A 410 20.89 -22.87 -27.75
N THR A 411 19.72 -22.96 -27.12
CA THR A 411 18.93 -21.80 -26.70
C THR A 411 19.28 -21.28 -25.30
N LYS A 412 20.12 -21.99 -24.53
CA LYS A 412 20.59 -21.60 -23.18
C LYS A 412 19.46 -21.25 -22.19
N VAL A 413 18.27 -21.85 -22.33
CA VAL A 413 17.09 -21.53 -21.49
C VAL A 413 17.30 -21.83 -20.01
N SER A 414 18.18 -22.78 -19.67
CA SER A 414 18.59 -23.10 -18.30
C SER A 414 19.30 -21.95 -17.59
N SER A 415 19.79 -20.94 -18.33
CA SER A 415 20.39 -19.74 -17.76
C SER A 415 19.36 -18.69 -17.33
N THR A 416 18.10 -18.82 -17.76
CA THR A 416 17.04 -17.86 -17.42
C THR A 416 16.56 -18.07 -15.99
N LYS A 417 16.78 -17.04 -15.16
CA LYS A 417 16.39 -17.02 -13.76
C LYS A 417 15.09 -16.23 -13.57
N LEU A 418 14.53 -16.32 -12.38
CA LEU A 418 13.46 -15.43 -11.94
C LEU A 418 13.98 -13.99 -11.94
N GLU A 419 13.24 -13.08 -12.58
CA GLU A 419 13.57 -11.65 -12.61
C GLU A 419 13.04 -10.94 -11.36
N ALA A 420 13.82 -9.99 -10.85
CA ALA A 420 13.42 -9.16 -9.73
C ALA A 420 12.95 -7.79 -10.22
N PHE A 421 11.78 -7.35 -9.74
CA PHE A 421 11.27 -6.00 -9.92
C PHE A 421 11.28 -5.26 -8.59
N THR A 422 11.82 -4.05 -8.59
CA THR A 422 11.79 -3.13 -7.45
C THR A 422 11.05 -1.87 -7.86
N PRO A 423 9.89 -1.55 -7.25
CA PRO A 423 9.15 -0.34 -7.59
C PRO A 423 9.95 0.91 -7.23
N GLY A 424 9.85 1.95 -8.05
CA GLY A 424 10.36 3.26 -7.71
C GLY A 424 9.55 3.87 -6.56
N THR A 425 10.22 4.50 -5.60
CA THR A 425 9.54 5.26 -4.54
C THR A 425 9.25 6.68 -5.03
N ILE A 426 7.98 7.01 -5.23
CA ILE A 426 7.55 8.38 -5.52
C ILE A 426 7.27 9.09 -4.19
N LYS A 427 7.69 10.36 -4.08
CA LYS A 427 7.51 11.17 -2.86
C LYS A 427 6.74 12.41 -3.22
N ASP A 428 5.42 12.32 -3.15
CA ASP A 428 4.55 13.46 -3.39
C ASP A 428 4.38 14.30 -2.11
N TRP A 429 5.32 15.22 -1.89
CA TRP A 429 5.31 16.11 -0.72
C TRP A 429 4.12 17.08 -0.69
N THR A 430 3.45 17.31 -1.83
CA THR A 430 2.25 18.17 -1.87
C THR A 430 1.14 17.63 -0.98
N ARG A 431 1.16 16.31 -0.73
CA ARG A 431 0.24 15.62 0.17
C ARG A 431 0.37 16.03 1.63
N LEU A 432 1.53 16.54 2.06
CA LEU A 432 1.70 17.06 3.42
C LEU A 432 0.95 18.38 3.63
N ALA A 433 0.69 19.13 2.56
CA ALA A 433 0.01 20.41 2.65
C ALA A 433 -1.41 20.23 3.18
N SER A 434 -2.14 19.20 2.76
CA SER A 434 -3.51 18.95 3.25
C SER A 434 -3.55 18.67 4.74
N LEU A 435 -2.71 17.75 5.25
CA LEU A 435 -2.62 17.45 6.68
C LEU A 435 -2.25 18.69 7.49
N SER A 436 -1.29 19.48 7.00
CA SER A 436 -0.84 20.69 7.66
C SER A 436 -1.94 21.75 7.69
N LEU A 437 -2.63 21.99 6.57
CA LEU A 437 -3.73 22.96 6.47
C LEU A 437 -4.92 22.58 7.36
N LEU A 438 -5.33 21.31 7.36
CA LEU A 438 -6.39 20.82 8.25
C LEU A 438 -5.99 20.95 9.73
N THR A 439 -4.75 20.65 10.06
CA THR A 439 -4.23 20.83 11.43
C THR A 439 -4.28 22.30 11.85
N ILE A 440 -3.77 23.20 10.99
CA ILE A 440 -3.78 24.65 11.23
C ILE A 440 -5.22 25.16 11.38
N LEU A 441 -6.15 24.70 10.54
CA LEU A 441 -7.56 25.06 10.62
C LEU A 441 -8.14 24.74 12.01
N PHE A 442 -7.97 23.51 12.51
CA PHE A 442 -8.47 23.14 13.83
C PHE A 442 -7.78 23.90 14.97
N LEU A 443 -6.48 24.21 14.83
CA LEU A 443 -5.79 25.05 15.80
C LEU A 443 -6.33 26.49 15.82
N ILE A 444 -6.60 27.08 14.66
CA ILE A 444 -7.22 28.42 14.56
C ILE A 444 -8.61 28.42 15.19
N LEU A 445 -9.45 27.44 14.87
CA LEU A 445 -10.78 27.29 15.47
C LEU A 445 -10.70 27.15 16.99
N THR A 446 -9.71 26.41 17.48
CA THR A 446 -9.48 26.28 18.93
C THR A 446 -9.11 27.61 19.57
N LEU A 447 -8.23 28.40 18.94
CA LEU A 447 -7.84 29.72 19.46
C LEU A 447 -9.03 30.68 19.54
N ILE A 448 -9.96 30.61 18.57
CA ILE A 448 -11.19 31.40 18.58
C ILE A 448 -12.06 31.01 19.78
N ASN A 449 -12.33 29.71 19.98
CA ASN A 449 -13.14 29.23 21.10
C ASN A 449 -12.54 29.60 22.46
N LEU A 450 -11.22 29.46 22.62
CA LEU A 450 -10.54 29.75 23.90
C LEU A 450 -10.56 31.25 24.26
N ARG A 451 -10.67 32.15 23.27
CA ARG A 451 -10.89 33.58 23.51
C ARG A 451 -12.29 33.87 24.02
N GLU A 452 -13.31 33.24 23.42
CA GLU A 452 -14.71 33.42 23.84
C GLU A 452 -14.96 33.00 25.30
N ILE A 453 -14.26 31.96 25.76
CA ILE A 453 -14.41 31.42 27.13
C ILE A 453 -13.51 32.17 28.15
N GLN A 454 -12.88 33.28 27.75
CA GLN A 454 -11.94 34.07 28.57
C GLN A 454 -10.75 33.25 29.12
N ILE A 455 -10.38 32.16 28.45
CA ILE A 455 -9.21 31.34 28.82
C ILE A 455 -7.93 31.99 28.26
N VAL A 456 -8.03 32.63 27.10
CA VAL A 456 -7.00 33.45 26.45
C VAL A 456 -7.45 34.91 26.48
N LYS A 457 -6.60 35.80 27.01
CA LYS A 457 -6.81 37.26 26.95
C LYS A 457 -6.32 37.83 25.63
#